data_AF-A0AAC8Z3F9-F1
#
_entry.id   AF-A0AAC8Z3F9-F1
#
_cell.length_a   1.000
_cell.length_b   1.000
_cell.length_c   1.000
_cell.angle_alpha   90.00
_cell.angle_beta   90.00
_cell.angle_gamma   90.00
#
_symmetry.space_group_name_H-M   'P 1'
#
loop_
_entity.id
_entity.type
_entity.pdbx_description
1 polymer ?
#
loop_
_entity_poly.entity_id
_entity_poly.type
_entity_poly.pdbx_seq_one_letter_code
_entity_poly.pdbx_strand_id
1 'polypeptide(L)'
;MGKAKMLMLLAAVASPVTATAKEPLDAAGLKAIETRVPPQSWYPDGYYDIRIAAEGQVADFPRETLTMDWGDGQPPYYDVIDCNAEYVSLDETDPLTARYGPVALEVARLRGEFERMKYPLAVYAGPLLEFEKAKIEEAKTAPEPVSEAEMSDAMAMEASAAADAAVAEAAADAAAAADAASMEAAPPADGGMDEAETYNDPYFLLAKAVEANRERLAPKLPKVLADGGCGAGEGSSVIVKTVPPQGEVLLINAFAFKVCTRKKPDPWDRFACKWNEIETGVEKPLSGRYVYQVKWPDGTVRKGTRDIVPNYEDEAVAAVVTFKKVGS
;
A
#
# COMPACT_ATOMS: atom_id res chain seq x y z
N MET A 1 -64.79 -18.18 18.17
CA MET A 1 -63.67 -19.08 17.83
C MET A 1 -62.44 -18.22 17.52
N GLY A 2 -61.62 -17.94 18.53
CA GLY A 2 -60.41 -17.11 18.38
C GLY A 2 -59.21 -17.96 17.96
N LYS A 3 -58.46 -17.51 16.95
CA LYS A 3 -57.17 -18.10 16.55
C LYS A 3 -56.04 -17.18 17.00
N ALA A 4 -55.33 -17.60 18.04
CA ALA A 4 -54.09 -16.99 18.47
C ALA A 4 -53.00 -17.30 17.41
N LYS A 5 -52.37 -16.25 16.88
CA LYS A 5 -51.16 -16.36 16.05
C LYS A 5 -49.94 -16.30 16.97
N MET A 6 -49.20 -17.39 17.00
CA MET A 6 -47.94 -17.53 17.74
C MET A 6 -46.82 -16.92 16.89
N LEU A 7 -46.28 -15.78 17.31
CA LEU A 7 -45.04 -15.23 16.77
C LEU A 7 -43.87 -16.03 17.38
N MET A 8 -43.13 -16.78 16.56
CA MET A 8 -41.80 -17.25 16.92
C MET A 8 -40.80 -16.13 16.66
N LEU A 9 -40.22 -15.58 17.72
CA LEU A 9 -38.97 -14.82 17.64
C LEU A 9 -37.82 -15.82 17.48
N LEU A 10 -37.20 -15.84 16.29
CA LEU A 10 -35.89 -16.45 16.07
C LEU A 10 -34.82 -15.46 16.52
N ALA A 11 -34.24 -15.68 17.69
CA ALA A 11 -33.02 -14.98 18.11
C ALA A 11 -31.85 -15.54 17.29
N ALA A 12 -31.36 -14.77 16.33
CA ALA A 12 -30.12 -15.07 15.62
C ALA A 12 -28.95 -14.89 16.61
N VAL A 13 -28.39 -16.00 17.08
CA VAL A 13 -27.15 -16.00 17.86
C VAL A 13 -26.02 -15.68 16.89
N ALA A 14 -25.65 -14.41 16.79
CA ALA A 14 -24.41 -13.99 16.12
C ALA A 14 -23.24 -14.56 16.93
N SER A 15 -22.71 -15.70 16.49
CA SER A 15 -21.44 -16.21 17.04
C SER A 15 -20.35 -15.25 16.59
N PRO A 16 -19.49 -14.75 17.50
CA PRO A 16 -18.36 -13.92 17.12
C PRO A 16 -17.47 -14.72 16.18
N VAL A 17 -17.35 -14.27 14.93
CA VAL A 17 -16.35 -14.77 13.99
C VAL A 17 -15.00 -14.41 14.59
N THR A 18 -14.42 -15.35 15.33
CA THR A 18 -13.00 -15.26 15.70
C THR A 18 -12.23 -15.50 14.42
N ALA A 19 -11.86 -14.42 13.74
CA ALA A 19 -10.90 -14.49 12.64
C ALA A 19 -9.63 -15.13 13.21
N THR A 20 -9.45 -16.42 12.95
CA THR A 20 -8.22 -17.13 13.29
C THR A 20 -7.10 -16.44 12.55
N ALA A 21 -6.11 -15.94 13.30
CA ALA A 21 -4.94 -15.30 12.71
C ALA A 21 -4.34 -16.26 11.68
N LYS A 22 -4.43 -15.88 10.40
CA LYS A 22 -3.88 -16.66 9.30
C LYS A 22 -2.36 -16.53 9.34
N GLU A 23 -1.66 -17.65 9.39
CA GLU A 23 -0.21 -17.65 9.25
C GLU A 23 0.17 -17.17 7.84
N PRO A 24 1.20 -16.30 7.69
CA PRO A 24 1.71 -15.93 6.37
C PRO A 24 2.13 -17.16 5.59
N LEU A 25 2.07 -17.09 4.25
CA LEU A 25 2.69 -18.12 3.41
C LEU A 25 4.14 -18.37 3.81
N ASP A 26 4.45 -19.65 4.03
CA ASP A 26 5.80 -20.11 4.33
C ASP A 26 6.65 -20.23 3.06
N ALA A 27 7.90 -20.69 3.23
CA ALA A 27 8.83 -20.86 2.12
C ALA A 27 8.31 -21.85 1.05
N ALA A 28 7.57 -22.89 1.45
CA ALA A 28 7.00 -23.87 0.52
C ALA A 28 5.85 -23.25 -0.29
N GLY A 29 4.98 -22.48 0.35
CA GLY A 29 3.92 -21.70 -0.30
C GLY A 29 4.47 -20.71 -1.31
N LEU A 30 5.52 -19.96 -0.94
CA LEU A 30 6.19 -19.03 -1.85
C LEU A 30 6.89 -19.77 -3.01
N LYS A 31 7.48 -20.95 -2.76
CA LYS A 31 8.11 -21.77 -3.81
C LYS A 31 7.09 -22.26 -4.84
N ALA A 32 5.87 -22.59 -4.42
CA ALA A 32 4.81 -23.02 -5.33
C ALA A 32 4.41 -21.93 -6.34
N ILE A 33 4.52 -20.66 -5.97
CA ILE A 33 4.18 -19.51 -6.83
C ILE A 33 5.12 -19.40 -8.04
N GLU A 34 6.39 -19.80 -7.91
CA GLU A 34 7.37 -19.73 -9.01
C GLU A 34 6.91 -20.47 -10.28
N THR A 35 6.06 -21.49 -10.12
CA THR A 35 5.48 -22.23 -11.26
C THR A 35 4.53 -21.39 -12.12
N ARG A 36 3.94 -20.33 -11.54
CA ARG A 36 2.99 -19.43 -12.21
C ARG A 36 3.63 -18.13 -12.66
N VAL A 37 4.73 -17.73 -12.00
CA VAL A 37 5.44 -16.48 -12.26
C VAL A 37 6.89 -16.81 -12.61
N PRO A 38 7.18 -17.08 -13.90
CA PRO A 38 8.53 -17.39 -14.32
C PRO A 38 9.43 -16.15 -14.27
N PRO A 39 10.73 -16.31 -13.95
CA PRO A 39 11.67 -15.20 -13.98
C PRO A 39 11.83 -14.69 -15.41
N GLN A 40 11.98 -13.38 -15.55
CA GLN A 40 12.24 -12.73 -16.83
C GLN A 40 13.72 -12.41 -16.97
N SER A 41 14.26 -12.51 -18.19
CA SER A 41 15.69 -12.28 -18.45
C SER A 41 16.13 -10.83 -18.26
N TRP A 42 15.18 -9.89 -18.17
CA TRP A 42 15.41 -8.46 -17.98
C TRP A 42 15.15 -7.99 -16.54
N TYR A 43 14.77 -8.89 -15.64
CA TYR A 43 14.63 -8.55 -14.23
C TYR A 43 15.99 -8.15 -13.62
N PRO A 44 16.06 -7.06 -12.84
CA PRO A 44 17.23 -6.75 -12.04
C PRO A 44 17.56 -7.87 -11.06
N ASP A 45 18.84 -7.99 -10.70
CA ASP A 45 19.27 -8.95 -9.68
C ASP A 45 18.51 -8.76 -8.37
N GLY A 46 18.00 -9.87 -7.82
CA GLY A 46 17.20 -9.89 -6.59
C GLY A 46 15.74 -9.43 -6.73
N TYR A 47 15.33 -8.84 -7.87
CA TYR A 47 13.93 -8.45 -8.10
C TYR A 47 12.98 -9.66 -8.07
N TYR A 48 13.41 -10.80 -8.59
CA TYR A 48 12.54 -11.98 -8.68
C TYR A 48 12.05 -12.47 -7.30
N ASP A 49 12.88 -12.41 -6.26
CA ASP A 49 12.45 -12.78 -4.91
C ASP A 49 11.39 -11.81 -4.35
N ILE A 50 11.55 -10.52 -4.64
CA ILE A 50 10.58 -9.46 -4.30
C ILE A 50 9.27 -9.71 -5.05
N ARG A 51 9.36 -10.07 -6.33
CA ARG A 51 8.22 -10.39 -7.19
C ARG A 51 7.40 -11.57 -6.69
N ILE A 52 8.06 -12.65 -6.26
CA ILE A 52 7.39 -13.83 -5.68
C ILE A 52 6.78 -13.51 -4.31
N ALA A 53 7.46 -12.73 -3.48
CA ALA A 53 6.91 -12.27 -2.21
C ALA A 53 5.63 -11.44 -2.40
N ALA A 54 5.58 -10.61 -3.45
CA ALA A 54 4.41 -9.78 -3.78
C ALA A 54 3.20 -10.62 -4.20
N GLU A 55 3.41 -11.63 -5.04
CA GLU A 55 2.36 -12.63 -5.36
C GLU A 55 1.86 -13.34 -4.10
N GLY A 56 2.77 -13.70 -3.19
CA GLY A 56 2.40 -14.29 -1.92
C GLY A 56 1.56 -13.34 -1.07
N GLN A 57 1.88 -12.05 -1.06
CA GLN A 57 1.13 -11.04 -0.33
C GLN A 57 -0.29 -10.90 -0.86
N VAL A 58 -0.45 -10.77 -2.18
CA VAL A 58 -1.77 -10.66 -2.82
C VAL A 58 -2.59 -11.94 -2.70
N ALA A 59 -1.94 -13.11 -2.74
CA ALA A 59 -2.60 -14.39 -2.50
C ALA A 59 -3.09 -14.53 -1.05
N ASP A 60 -2.34 -13.97 -0.09
CA ASP A 60 -2.75 -14.00 1.31
C ASP A 60 -3.90 -13.05 1.63
N PHE A 61 -3.90 -11.89 0.97
CA PHE A 61 -4.80 -10.76 1.24
C PHE A 61 -5.42 -10.25 -0.07
N PRO A 62 -6.33 -11.04 -0.68
CA PRO A 62 -7.05 -10.57 -1.85
C PRO A 62 -7.88 -9.32 -1.50
N ARG A 63 -7.86 -8.29 -2.35
CA ARG A 63 -8.84 -7.18 -2.29
C ARG A 63 -10.28 -7.70 -2.23
N GLU A 64 -11.19 -7.00 -1.59
CA GLU A 64 -12.61 -7.42 -1.57
C GLU A 64 -13.41 -6.78 -2.70
N THR A 65 -13.22 -5.48 -2.92
CA THR A 65 -13.87 -4.71 -3.98
C THR A 65 -12.89 -4.46 -5.12
N LEU A 66 -13.32 -4.74 -6.35
CA LEU A 66 -12.51 -4.59 -7.57
C LEU A 66 -13.06 -3.52 -8.49
N THR A 67 -14.37 -3.36 -8.54
CA THR A 67 -15.01 -2.50 -9.52
C THR A 67 -15.75 -1.38 -8.82
N MET A 68 -15.77 -0.21 -9.44
CA MET A 68 -16.48 0.97 -8.95
C MET A 68 -17.68 1.25 -9.84
N ASP A 69 -18.84 1.49 -9.22
CA ASP A 69 -20.01 2.05 -9.88
C ASP A 69 -19.97 3.58 -9.73
N TRP A 70 -19.93 4.28 -10.85
CA TRP A 70 -19.82 5.74 -10.91
C TRP A 70 -21.19 6.42 -10.96
N GLY A 71 -22.29 5.65 -10.96
CA GLY A 71 -23.64 6.18 -11.00
C GLY A 71 -24.03 6.80 -12.35
N ASP A 72 -23.24 6.58 -13.40
CA ASP A 72 -23.50 7.04 -14.78
C ASP A 72 -24.48 6.12 -15.53
N GLY A 73 -24.99 5.08 -14.86
CA GLY A 73 -25.88 4.08 -15.43
C GLY A 73 -25.17 3.03 -16.29
N GLN A 74 -23.84 3.05 -16.36
CA GLN A 74 -23.04 2.01 -16.99
C GLN A 74 -22.73 0.87 -16.00
N PRO A 75 -22.36 -0.32 -16.50
CA PRO A 75 -21.83 -1.37 -15.63
C PRO A 75 -20.58 -0.90 -14.86
N PRO A 76 -20.31 -1.45 -13.66
CA PRO A 76 -19.13 -1.10 -12.89
C PRO A 76 -17.83 -1.23 -13.70
N TYR A 77 -16.94 -0.28 -13.50
CA TYR A 77 -15.64 -0.20 -14.15
C TYR A 77 -14.55 -0.79 -13.27
N TYR A 78 -13.51 -1.32 -13.88
CA TYR A 78 -12.27 -1.66 -13.21
C TYR A 78 -11.24 -0.55 -13.45
N ASP A 79 -10.80 0.08 -12.37
CA ASP A 79 -9.69 1.02 -12.41
C ASP A 79 -8.38 0.31 -12.12
N VAL A 80 -7.40 0.48 -13.00
CA VAL A 80 -6.06 -0.06 -12.78
C VAL A 80 -5.28 0.74 -11.75
N ILE A 81 -5.71 1.94 -11.38
CA ILE A 81 -5.10 2.74 -10.31
C ILE A 81 -5.74 2.34 -8.97
N ASP A 82 -4.93 1.95 -8.00
CA ASP A 82 -5.40 1.58 -6.66
C ASP A 82 -5.00 2.62 -5.62
N CYS A 83 -5.97 3.42 -5.17
CA CYS A 83 -5.73 4.42 -4.13
C CYS A 83 -5.59 3.85 -2.72
N ASN A 84 -5.82 2.57 -2.56
CA ASN A 84 -5.54 1.86 -1.31
C ASN A 84 -4.33 0.94 -1.46
N ALA A 85 -3.45 1.20 -2.44
CA ALA A 85 -2.24 0.42 -2.68
C ALA A 85 -1.46 0.19 -1.38
N GLU A 86 -0.99 -1.04 -1.19
CA GLU A 86 -0.20 -1.35 0.00
C GLU A 86 1.16 -0.65 -0.10
N TYR A 87 1.45 0.19 0.90
CA TYR A 87 2.71 0.93 0.95
C TYR A 87 3.84 0.06 1.50
N VAL A 88 5.03 0.18 0.91
CA VAL A 88 6.25 -0.46 1.38
C VAL A 88 7.05 0.57 2.14
N SER A 89 7.08 0.48 3.47
CA SER A 89 7.87 1.41 4.28
C SER A 89 9.38 1.20 4.03
N LEU A 90 10.06 2.31 3.80
CA LEU A 90 11.50 2.36 3.51
C LEU A 90 12.33 1.97 4.73
N ASP A 91 11.88 2.37 5.92
CA ASP A 91 12.58 2.10 7.18
C ASP A 91 12.56 0.61 7.55
N GLU A 92 11.56 -0.12 7.05
CA GLU A 92 11.31 -1.52 7.38
C GLU A 92 11.88 -2.51 6.36
N THR A 93 12.49 -2.02 5.27
CA THR A 93 12.88 -2.86 4.13
C THR A 93 14.33 -2.65 3.69
N ASP A 94 14.93 -3.64 3.03
CA ASP A 94 16.24 -3.45 2.39
C ASP A 94 16.12 -2.54 1.16
N PRO A 95 17.17 -1.78 0.78
CA PRO A 95 17.08 -0.79 -0.30
C PRO A 95 16.53 -1.32 -1.63
N LEU A 96 16.81 -2.59 -1.96
CA LEU A 96 16.29 -3.22 -3.17
C LEU A 96 14.78 -3.43 -3.08
N THR A 97 14.28 -3.86 -1.93
CA THR A 97 12.85 -4.03 -1.65
C THR A 97 12.14 -2.70 -1.58
N ALA A 98 12.74 -1.68 -0.97
CA ALA A 98 12.24 -0.31 -1.01
C ALA A 98 12.07 0.20 -2.45
N ARG A 99 13.09 0.01 -3.29
CA ARG A 99 13.09 0.47 -4.69
C ARG A 99 12.06 -0.25 -5.57
N TYR A 100 11.99 -1.57 -5.47
CA TYR A 100 11.20 -2.38 -6.43
C TYR A 100 9.94 -3.03 -5.85
N GLY A 101 9.77 -2.97 -4.53
CA GLY A 101 8.62 -3.51 -3.82
C GLY A 101 7.28 -2.97 -4.31
N PRO A 102 7.10 -1.64 -4.43
CA PRO A 102 5.88 -1.04 -4.96
C PRO A 102 5.52 -1.59 -6.35
N VAL A 103 6.51 -1.67 -7.26
CA VAL A 103 6.30 -2.22 -8.62
C VAL A 103 5.85 -3.68 -8.56
N ALA A 104 6.53 -4.50 -7.75
CA ALA A 104 6.22 -5.91 -7.60
C ALA A 104 4.80 -6.16 -7.02
N LEU A 105 4.43 -5.41 -5.98
CA LEU A 105 3.10 -5.47 -5.36
C LEU A 105 2.01 -5.07 -6.35
N GLU A 106 2.25 -4.00 -7.12
CA GLU A 106 1.28 -3.50 -8.08
C GLU A 106 1.02 -4.50 -9.21
N VAL A 107 2.08 -5.09 -9.77
CA VAL A 107 1.96 -6.10 -10.82
C VAL A 107 1.28 -7.37 -10.30
N ALA A 108 1.60 -7.80 -9.07
CA ALA A 108 0.94 -8.93 -8.42
C ALA A 108 -0.55 -8.64 -8.19
N ARG A 109 -0.89 -7.43 -7.74
CA ARG A 109 -2.27 -6.97 -7.52
C ARG A 109 -3.03 -7.04 -8.84
N LEU A 110 -2.61 -6.27 -9.84
CA LEU A 110 -3.26 -6.23 -11.17
C LEU A 110 -3.50 -7.63 -11.73
N ARG A 111 -2.48 -8.52 -11.69
CA ARG A 111 -2.62 -9.92 -12.11
C ARG A 111 -3.70 -10.66 -11.33
N GLY A 112 -3.63 -10.64 -10.00
CA GLY A 112 -4.57 -11.34 -9.13
C GLY A 112 -6.01 -10.84 -9.32
N GLU A 113 -6.18 -9.54 -9.55
CA GLU A 113 -7.50 -8.92 -9.78
C GLU A 113 -8.09 -9.30 -11.14
N PHE A 114 -7.29 -9.25 -12.22
CA PHE A 114 -7.73 -9.74 -13.54
C PHE A 114 -8.15 -11.21 -13.49
N GLU A 115 -7.37 -12.07 -12.82
CA GLU A 115 -7.69 -13.50 -12.64
C GLU A 115 -9.01 -13.70 -11.88
N ARG A 116 -9.24 -12.92 -10.83
CA ARG A 116 -10.47 -12.99 -10.02
C ARG A 116 -11.70 -12.53 -10.80
N MET A 117 -11.57 -11.46 -11.57
CA MET A 117 -12.62 -10.98 -12.48
C MET A 117 -12.79 -11.85 -13.73
N LYS A 118 -12.02 -12.94 -13.86
CA LYS A 118 -12.10 -13.90 -14.96
C LYS A 118 -11.73 -13.33 -16.32
N TYR A 119 -10.83 -12.35 -16.36
CA TYR A 119 -10.21 -11.94 -17.61
C TYR A 119 -9.39 -13.08 -18.20
N PRO A 120 -9.53 -13.40 -19.49
CA PRO A 120 -8.64 -14.34 -20.15
C PRO A 120 -7.19 -13.84 -20.10
N LEU A 121 -6.23 -14.75 -19.93
CA LEU A 121 -4.80 -14.41 -19.90
C LEU A 121 -4.36 -13.60 -21.13
N ALA A 122 -4.91 -13.92 -22.30
CA ALA A 122 -4.65 -13.20 -23.56
C ALA A 122 -5.11 -11.74 -23.58
N VAL A 123 -5.92 -11.30 -22.59
CA VAL A 123 -6.36 -9.91 -22.47
C VAL A 123 -5.31 -9.06 -21.78
N TYR A 124 -4.72 -9.55 -20.69
CA TYR A 124 -3.89 -8.71 -19.81
C TYR A 124 -2.42 -9.13 -19.69
N ALA A 125 -2.04 -10.37 -19.98
CA ALA A 125 -0.69 -10.85 -19.65
C ALA A 125 0.43 -10.11 -20.41
N GLY A 126 0.23 -9.87 -21.71
CA GLY A 126 1.17 -9.09 -22.53
C GLY A 126 1.25 -7.63 -22.07
N PRO A 127 0.13 -6.89 -22.03
CA PRO A 127 0.11 -5.51 -21.51
C PRO A 127 0.71 -5.36 -20.11
N LEU A 128 0.41 -6.28 -19.20
CA LEU A 128 0.92 -6.25 -17.82
C LEU A 128 2.44 -6.49 -17.75
N LEU A 129 3.00 -7.29 -18.66
CA LEU A 129 4.45 -7.51 -18.76
C LEU A 129 5.18 -6.24 -19.22
N GLU A 130 4.62 -5.52 -20.20
CA GLU A 130 5.18 -4.24 -20.65
C GLU A 130 5.06 -3.16 -19.57
N PHE A 131 3.94 -3.13 -18.84
CA PHE A 131 3.77 -2.26 -17.67
C PHE A 131 4.82 -2.53 -16.59
N GLU A 132 5.02 -3.81 -16.22
CA GLU A 132 6.03 -4.21 -15.23
C GLU A 132 7.44 -3.74 -15.67
N LYS A 133 7.77 -3.94 -16.95
CA LYS A 133 9.05 -3.50 -17.50
C LYS A 133 9.23 -1.98 -17.43
N ALA A 134 8.22 -1.21 -17.84
CA ALA A 134 8.25 0.26 -17.79
C ALA A 134 8.44 0.76 -16.35
N LYS A 135 7.69 0.20 -15.39
CA LYS A 135 7.80 0.58 -13.96
C LYS A 135 9.13 0.18 -13.33
N ILE A 136 9.74 -0.92 -13.76
CA ILE A 136 11.11 -1.26 -13.33
C ILE A 136 12.12 -0.25 -13.88
N GLU A 137 12.02 0.17 -15.14
CA GLU A 137 12.92 1.19 -15.70
C GLU A 137 12.76 2.54 -14.98
N GLU A 138 11.54 2.96 -14.68
CA GLU A 138 11.25 4.14 -13.85
C GLU A 138 11.94 4.02 -12.47
N ALA A 139 11.73 2.89 -11.79
CA ALA A 139 12.31 2.62 -10.47
C ALA A 139 13.85 2.53 -10.47
N LYS A 140 14.49 2.16 -11.58
CA LYS A 140 15.97 2.19 -11.72
C LYS A 140 16.51 3.62 -11.69
N THR A 141 15.77 4.55 -12.29
CA THR A 141 16.19 5.95 -12.41
C THR A 141 15.72 6.82 -11.26
N ALA A 142 14.78 6.32 -10.44
CA ALA A 142 14.33 6.99 -9.24
C ALA A 142 15.52 7.26 -8.29
N PRO A 143 15.51 8.42 -7.59
CA PRO A 143 16.44 8.69 -6.49
C PRO A 143 16.50 7.51 -5.52
N GLU A 144 17.66 7.33 -4.86
CA GLU A 144 17.73 6.33 -3.80
C GLU A 144 16.64 6.62 -2.76
N PRO A 145 15.89 5.60 -2.31
CA PRO A 145 14.92 5.77 -1.25
C PRO A 145 15.64 6.29 0.00
N VAL A 146 15.26 7.48 0.44
CA VAL A 146 15.70 8.10 1.69
C VAL A 146 14.82 7.61 2.83
N SER A 147 15.40 7.35 3.99
CA SER A 147 14.64 6.97 5.20
C SER A 147 13.67 8.07 5.63
N GLU A 148 12.67 7.74 6.45
CA GLU A 148 11.73 8.75 6.97
C GLU A 148 12.48 9.83 7.78
N ALA A 149 13.51 9.43 8.53
CA ALA A 149 14.38 10.35 9.24
C ALA A 149 15.12 11.31 8.28
N GLU A 150 15.68 10.80 7.19
CA GLU A 150 16.36 11.63 6.18
C GLU A 150 15.38 12.54 5.44
N MET A 151 14.17 12.08 5.15
CA MET A 151 13.10 12.91 4.58
C MET A 151 12.68 14.00 5.56
N SER A 152 12.47 13.68 6.84
CA SER A 152 12.13 14.66 7.87
C SER A 152 13.23 15.71 8.03
N ASP A 153 14.49 15.30 8.01
CA ASP A 153 15.63 16.22 8.07
C ASP A 153 15.69 17.11 6.83
N ALA A 154 15.46 16.54 5.63
CA ALA A 154 15.41 17.29 4.38
C ALA A 154 14.26 18.30 4.36
N MET A 155 13.06 17.91 4.79
CA MET A 155 11.90 18.80 4.91
C MET A 155 12.13 19.90 5.94
N ALA A 156 12.78 19.59 7.07
CA ALA A 156 13.13 20.60 8.07
C ALA A 156 14.15 21.61 7.52
N MET A 157 15.14 21.15 6.76
CA MET A 157 16.11 22.02 6.09
C MET A 157 15.46 22.89 5.02
N GLU A 158 14.55 22.33 4.21
CA GLU A 158 13.81 23.06 3.19
C GLU A 158 12.86 24.10 3.80
N ALA A 159 12.13 23.74 4.86
CA ALA A 159 11.27 24.68 5.58
C ALA A 159 12.08 25.84 6.20
N SER A 160 13.28 25.56 6.73
CA SER A 160 14.19 26.59 7.21
C SER A 160 14.65 27.51 6.07
N ALA A 161 15.04 26.94 4.93
CA ALA A 161 15.47 27.72 3.77
C ALA A 161 14.33 28.59 3.18
N ALA A 162 13.10 28.06 3.14
CA ALA A 162 11.92 28.80 2.71
C ALA A 162 11.60 29.95 3.67
N ALA A 163 11.74 29.75 4.98
CA ALA A 163 11.59 30.80 5.97
C ALA A 163 12.64 31.91 5.78
N ASP A 164 13.91 31.55 5.56
CA ASP A 164 14.98 32.51 5.28
C ASP A 164 14.73 33.29 3.98
N ALA A 165 14.25 32.62 2.94
CA ALA A 165 13.89 33.25 1.66
C ALA A 165 12.73 34.24 1.83
N ALA A 166 11.68 33.88 2.58
CA ALA A 166 10.56 34.77 2.86
C ALA A 166 10.98 36.02 3.63
N VAL A 167 11.93 35.89 4.58
CA VAL A 167 12.50 37.04 5.29
C VAL A 167 13.30 37.95 4.34
N ALA A 168 14.08 37.36 3.43
CA ALA A 168 14.85 38.11 2.43
C ALA A 168 13.95 38.83 1.42
N GLU A 169 12.88 38.17 0.94
CA GLU A 169 11.88 38.75 0.06
C GLU A 169 11.14 39.90 0.74
N ALA A 170 10.68 39.72 1.99
CA ALA A 170 10.05 40.80 2.74
C ALA A 170 10.97 42.01 2.95
N ALA A 171 12.28 41.78 3.12
CA ALA A 171 13.27 42.85 3.19
C ALA A 171 13.47 43.56 1.83
N ALA A 172 13.45 42.81 0.72
CA ALA A 172 13.53 43.36 -0.62
C ALA A 172 12.27 44.16 -0.99
N ASP A 173 11.08 43.65 -0.66
CA ASP A 173 9.81 44.35 -0.84
C ASP A 173 9.73 45.61 0.00
N ALA A 174 10.22 45.59 1.25
CA ALA A 174 10.32 46.80 2.06
C ALA A 174 11.24 47.85 1.42
N ALA A 175 12.30 47.42 0.73
CA ALA A 175 13.18 48.29 -0.04
C ALA A 175 12.55 48.77 -1.37
N ALA A 176 11.82 47.91 -2.07
CA ALA A 176 11.17 48.21 -3.35
C ALA A 176 9.90 49.07 -3.18
N ALA A 177 9.15 48.91 -2.08
CA ALA A 177 8.02 49.77 -1.72
C ALA A 177 8.47 51.21 -1.42
N ALA A 178 9.76 51.41 -1.12
CA ALA A 178 10.34 52.75 -1.05
C ALA A 178 10.60 53.36 -2.45
N ASP A 179 10.56 52.57 -3.52
CA ASP A 179 10.99 52.95 -4.88
C ASP A 179 9.86 52.88 -5.94
N ALA A 180 8.82 52.08 -5.72
CA ALA A 180 7.84 51.76 -6.76
C ALA A 180 6.46 52.40 -6.53
N ALA A 181 6.33 53.66 -6.96
CA ALA A 181 5.05 54.28 -7.31
C ALA A 181 4.90 54.33 -8.84
N SER A 182 4.86 53.19 -9.53
CA SER A 182 4.31 53.02 -10.90
C SER A 182 4.72 51.68 -11.52
N MET A 183 3.91 50.61 -11.42
CA MET A 183 3.83 49.55 -12.44
C MET A 183 2.48 48.81 -12.36
N GLU A 184 1.94 48.51 -13.55
CA GLU A 184 0.71 47.73 -13.82
C GLU A 184 0.93 46.22 -13.69
N ALA A 185 -0.10 45.52 -13.22
CA ALA A 185 -0.07 44.08 -12.93
C ALA A 185 -0.07 43.21 -14.19
N ALA A 186 0.79 42.18 -14.20
CA ALA A 186 0.80 41.12 -15.21
C ALA A 186 -0.36 40.13 -14.99
N PRO A 187 -0.92 39.53 -16.07
CA PRO A 187 -1.98 38.54 -15.97
C PRO A 187 -1.45 37.21 -15.40
N PRO A 188 -2.32 36.42 -14.74
CA PRO A 188 -1.95 35.13 -14.18
C PRO A 188 -1.64 34.12 -15.29
N ALA A 189 -0.61 33.30 -15.07
CA ALA A 189 -0.28 32.18 -15.93
C ALA A 189 -1.32 31.07 -15.76
N ASP A 190 -1.83 30.56 -16.89
CA ASP A 190 -2.77 29.44 -16.95
C ASP A 190 -2.01 28.13 -16.72
N GLY A 191 -2.29 27.47 -15.60
CA GLY A 191 -1.61 26.25 -15.13
C GLY A 191 -2.23 24.96 -15.67
N GLY A 192 -2.50 24.89 -16.98
CA GLY A 192 -2.90 23.65 -17.62
C GLY A 192 -1.76 22.64 -17.60
N MET A 193 -1.94 21.48 -16.96
CA MET A 193 -1.01 20.35 -17.13
C MET A 193 -0.90 20.03 -18.62
N ASP A 194 0.32 19.91 -19.11
CA ASP A 194 0.62 19.65 -20.51
C ASP A 194 0.02 18.29 -20.90
N GLU A 195 -1.01 18.29 -21.75
CA GLU A 195 -1.75 17.08 -22.16
C GLU A 195 -0.81 15.96 -22.66
N ALA A 196 0.39 16.32 -23.13
CA ALA A 196 1.42 15.40 -23.60
C ALA A 196 2.00 14.48 -22.51
N GLU A 197 2.06 14.90 -21.24
CA GLU A 197 2.62 14.08 -20.16
C GLU A 197 1.68 12.94 -19.76
N THR A 198 0.36 13.16 -19.81
CA THR A 198 -0.65 12.14 -19.47
C THR A 198 -0.63 10.95 -20.45
N TYR A 199 -0.19 11.14 -21.70
CA TYR A 199 -0.19 10.08 -22.71
C TYR A 199 0.87 8.99 -22.50
N ASN A 200 1.93 9.24 -21.73
CA ASN A 200 3.03 8.29 -21.50
C ASN A 200 2.99 7.62 -20.13
N ASP A 201 1.96 7.88 -19.32
CA ASP A 201 1.79 7.20 -18.04
C ASP A 201 1.63 5.68 -18.25
N PRO A 202 2.45 4.82 -17.60
CA PRO A 202 2.34 3.37 -17.75
C PRO A 202 0.96 2.79 -17.43
N TYR A 203 0.22 3.34 -16.46
CA TYR A 203 -1.15 2.92 -16.13
C TYR A 203 -2.12 3.20 -17.27
N PHE A 204 -2.02 4.39 -17.88
CA PHE A 204 -2.86 4.74 -19.02
C PHE A 204 -2.58 3.80 -20.21
N LEU A 205 -1.31 3.53 -20.50
CA LEU A 205 -0.89 2.59 -21.54
C LEU A 205 -1.38 1.16 -21.24
N LEU A 206 -1.28 0.71 -19.99
CA LEU A 206 -1.80 -0.58 -19.55
C LEU A 206 -3.32 -0.66 -19.76
N ALA A 207 -4.09 0.27 -19.19
CA ALA A 207 -5.55 0.28 -19.26
C ALA A 207 -6.03 0.29 -20.71
N LYS A 208 -5.44 1.16 -21.55
CA LYS A 208 -5.75 1.24 -22.99
C LYS A 208 -5.50 -0.09 -23.71
N ALA A 209 -4.36 -0.73 -23.47
CA ALA A 209 -4.01 -1.99 -24.12
C ALA A 209 -4.88 -3.16 -23.65
N VAL A 210 -5.18 -3.23 -22.35
CA VAL A 210 -6.07 -4.25 -21.76
C VAL A 210 -7.49 -4.06 -22.28
N GLU A 211 -8.00 -2.83 -22.33
CA GLU A 211 -9.35 -2.52 -22.80
C GLU A 211 -9.52 -2.88 -24.29
N ALA A 212 -8.56 -2.52 -25.13
CA ALA A 212 -8.58 -2.90 -26.55
C ALA A 212 -8.61 -4.43 -26.74
N ASN A 213 -7.89 -5.19 -25.90
CA ASN A 213 -7.97 -6.65 -25.92
C ASN A 213 -9.30 -7.18 -25.36
N ARG A 214 -9.84 -6.55 -24.31
CA ARG A 214 -11.11 -6.91 -23.68
C ARG A 214 -12.27 -6.77 -24.66
N GLU A 215 -12.37 -5.66 -25.38
CA GLU A 215 -13.42 -5.45 -26.40
C GLU A 215 -13.44 -6.58 -27.44
N ARG A 216 -12.26 -7.04 -27.85
CA ARG A 216 -12.12 -8.12 -28.84
C ARG A 216 -12.39 -9.51 -28.29
N LEU A 217 -11.92 -9.81 -27.08
CA LEU A 217 -11.85 -11.18 -26.54
C LEU A 217 -12.88 -11.47 -25.44
N ALA A 218 -13.30 -10.46 -24.71
CA ALA A 218 -14.16 -10.59 -23.53
C ALA A 218 -15.06 -9.36 -23.30
N PRO A 219 -15.88 -8.91 -24.29
CA PRO A 219 -16.59 -7.64 -24.25
C PRO A 219 -17.66 -7.53 -23.14
N LYS A 220 -17.99 -8.63 -22.46
CA LYS A 220 -18.95 -8.69 -21.35
C LYS A 220 -18.32 -8.47 -19.97
N LEU A 221 -16.99 -8.51 -19.86
CA LEU A 221 -16.30 -8.19 -18.62
C LEU A 221 -16.32 -6.68 -18.37
N PRO A 222 -16.16 -6.24 -17.09
CA PRO A 222 -16.06 -4.82 -16.74
C PRO A 222 -15.12 -4.06 -17.68
N LYS A 223 -15.40 -2.80 -17.97
CA LYS A 223 -14.46 -1.99 -18.75
C LYS A 223 -13.22 -1.68 -17.90
N VAL A 224 -12.04 -1.67 -18.51
CA VAL A 224 -10.78 -1.31 -17.85
C VAL A 224 -10.44 0.14 -18.18
N LEU A 225 -10.11 0.92 -17.17
CA LEU A 225 -9.71 2.32 -17.29
C LEU A 225 -8.57 2.63 -16.33
N ALA A 226 -7.95 3.79 -16.53
CA ALA A 226 -7.03 4.42 -15.59
C ALA A 226 -7.59 5.81 -15.35
N ASP A 227 -8.38 6.00 -14.30
CA ASP A 227 -9.07 7.27 -14.03
C ASP A 227 -8.88 7.67 -12.58
N GLY A 228 -7.98 8.61 -12.35
CA GLY A 228 -7.89 9.28 -11.05
C GLY A 228 -6.47 9.56 -10.60
N GLY A 229 -6.39 10.53 -9.69
CA GLY A 229 -5.27 10.71 -8.78
C GLY A 229 -5.70 10.24 -7.39
N CYS A 230 -4.82 9.54 -6.70
CA CYS A 230 -5.08 9.15 -5.32
C CYS A 230 -4.80 10.35 -4.42
N GLY A 231 -5.87 10.88 -3.82
CA GLY A 231 -5.72 11.87 -2.76
C GLY A 231 -4.89 11.26 -1.62
N ALA A 232 -3.83 11.94 -1.22
CA ALA A 232 -3.04 11.56 -0.06
C ALA A 232 -3.89 11.78 1.21
N GLY A 233 -4.63 10.76 1.62
CA GLY A 233 -5.24 10.74 2.94
C GLY A 233 -4.20 10.33 3.96
N GLU A 234 -3.77 11.26 4.81
CA GLU A 234 -2.99 10.93 5.99
C GLU A 234 -3.92 10.28 7.01
N GLY A 235 -3.55 9.09 7.52
CA GLY A 235 -4.32 8.43 8.57
C GLY A 235 -3.88 8.90 9.96
N SER A 236 -4.76 8.80 10.96
CA SER A 236 -4.40 9.07 12.36
C SER A 236 -3.22 8.20 12.85
N SER A 237 -2.54 8.65 13.90
CA SER A 237 -1.62 7.80 14.68
C SER A 237 -2.29 6.51 15.20
N VAL A 238 -1.47 5.51 15.53
CA VAL A 238 -1.87 4.25 16.16
C VAL A 238 -1.14 4.05 17.48
N ILE A 239 -1.86 3.60 18.52
CA ILE A 239 -1.31 3.22 19.82
C ILE A 239 -1.35 1.69 19.96
N VAL A 240 -0.18 1.08 20.12
CA VAL A 240 -0.05 -0.36 20.37
C VAL A 240 -0.08 -0.66 21.88
N LYS A 241 -0.88 -1.65 22.29
CA LYS A 241 -1.02 -2.11 23.68
C LYS A 241 -0.89 -3.63 23.79
N THR A 242 -0.48 -4.11 24.97
CA THR A 242 -0.42 -5.54 25.31
C THR A 242 -1.27 -5.85 26.55
N VAL A 243 -1.85 -7.05 26.59
CA VAL A 243 -2.60 -7.58 27.74
C VAL A 243 -2.12 -9.00 28.08
N PRO A 244 -1.56 -9.27 29.27
CA PRO A 244 -1.18 -8.28 30.29
C PRO A 244 -0.15 -7.26 29.75
N PRO A 245 0.00 -6.08 30.38
CA PRO A 245 0.98 -5.08 29.95
C PRO A 245 2.41 -5.62 30.02
N GLN A 246 3.37 -4.86 29.47
CA GLN A 246 4.81 -5.19 29.42
C GLN A 246 5.19 -6.30 28.43
N GLY A 247 4.34 -6.60 27.44
CA GLY A 247 4.77 -7.41 26.31
C GLY A 247 5.70 -6.63 25.38
N GLU A 248 6.86 -7.19 25.06
CA GLU A 248 7.75 -6.74 23.98
C GLU A 248 7.07 -7.03 22.65
N VAL A 249 6.82 -6.00 21.82
CA VAL A 249 6.15 -6.13 20.52
C VAL A 249 7.16 -5.88 19.41
N LEU A 250 7.38 -6.89 18.58
CA LEU A 250 8.12 -6.76 17.33
C LEU A 250 7.12 -6.78 16.17
N LEU A 251 7.21 -5.81 15.28
CA LEU A 251 6.44 -5.75 14.03
C LEU A 251 7.39 -5.75 12.82
N ILE A 252 6.91 -6.28 11.72
CA ILE A 252 7.53 -6.18 10.41
C ILE A 252 6.41 -6.13 9.37
N ASN A 253 6.53 -5.27 8.36
CA ASN A 253 5.58 -5.26 7.25
C ASN A 253 5.43 -6.68 6.64
N ALA A 254 4.21 -7.09 6.35
CA ALA A 254 3.91 -8.47 5.95
C ALA A 254 4.53 -8.85 4.60
N PHE A 255 4.65 -7.89 3.68
CA PHE A 255 5.38 -8.08 2.44
C PHE A 255 6.90 -8.19 2.69
N ALA A 256 7.47 -7.33 3.54
CA ALA A 256 8.88 -7.40 3.93
C ALA A 256 9.23 -8.76 4.58
N PHE A 257 8.35 -9.30 5.42
CA PHE A 257 8.52 -10.64 6.01
C PHE A 257 8.56 -11.75 4.95
N LYS A 258 7.71 -11.66 3.91
CA LYS A 258 7.72 -12.62 2.79
C LYS A 258 9.01 -12.50 1.97
N VAL A 259 9.50 -11.29 1.72
CA VAL A 259 10.81 -11.08 1.10
C VAL A 259 11.91 -11.70 1.98
N CYS A 260 11.86 -11.53 3.30
CA CYS A 260 12.84 -12.14 4.18
C CYS A 260 12.76 -13.68 4.18
N THR A 261 11.55 -14.24 4.13
CA THR A 261 11.30 -15.69 4.02
C THR A 261 11.96 -16.30 2.78
N ARG A 262 12.07 -15.52 1.69
CA ARG A 262 12.81 -15.93 0.48
C ARG A 262 14.33 -15.93 0.68
N LYS A 263 14.84 -14.95 1.44
CA LYS A 263 16.28 -14.65 1.54
C LYS A 263 16.96 -15.34 2.73
N LYS A 264 16.22 -15.70 3.79
CA LYS A 264 16.77 -16.17 5.07
C LYS A 264 16.19 -17.52 5.48
N PRO A 265 16.99 -18.39 6.13
CA PRO A 265 16.51 -19.67 6.64
C PRO A 265 15.43 -19.55 7.72
N ASP A 266 15.57 -18.55 8.60
CA ASP A 266 14.60 -18.27 9.67
C ASP A 266 14.12 -16.81 9.56
N PRO A 267 12.91 -16.55 9.04
CA PRO A 267 12.38 -15.21 8.95
C PRO A 267 11.93 -14.62 10.31
N TRP A 268 11.88 -15.45 11.36
CA TRP A 268 11.53 -15.02 12.73
C TRP A 268 12.74 -14.59 13.56
N ASP A 269 13.96 -14.71 13.02
CA ASP A 269 15.12 -14.11 13.65
C ASP A 269 15.04 -12.58 13.50
N ARG A 270 14.86 -11.89 14.64
CA ARG A 270 14.71 -10.43 14.69
C ARG A 270 15.89 -9.69 14.06
N PHE A 271 17.08 -10.28 14.11
CA PHE A 271 18.30 -9.68 13.56
C PHE A 271 18.49 -10.00 12.06
N ALA A 272 17.81 -11.02 11.55
CA ALA A 272 17.92 -11.41 10.15
C ALA A 272 16.99 -10.60 9.23
N CYS A 273 15.88 -10.06 9.76
CA CYS A 273 14.76 -9.54 8.97
C CYS A 273 14.30 -8.11 9.30
N LYS A 274 15.16 -7.20 9.76
CA LYS A 274 14.78 -5.79 10.06
C LYS A 274 13.45 -5.65 10.85
N TRP A 275 13.31 -6.45 11.91
CA TRP A 275 12.14 -6.33 12.78
C TRP A 275 12.20 -5.04 13.59
N ASN A 276 11.07 -4.34 13.70
CA ASN A 276 10.94 -3.12 14.47
C ASN A 276 10.36 -3.40 15.85
N GLU A 277 11.07 -2.97 16.89
CA GLU A 277 10.53 -2.98 18.24
C GLU A 277 9.59 -1.78 18.41
N ILE A 278 8.35 -2.06 18.78
CA ILE A 278 7.31 -1.05 18.95
C ILE A 278 7.11 -0.77 20.43
N GLU A 279 7.40 0.47 20.82
CA GLU A 279 7.13 0.97 22.16
C GLU A 279 5.61 1.04 22.41
N THR A 280 5.14 0.27 23.39
CA THR A 280 3.71 0.21 23.72
C THR A 280 3.25 1.50 24.41
N GLY A 281 2.05 1.98 24.07
CA GLY A 281 1.46 3.17 24.67
C GLY A 281 1.89 4.50 24.04
N VAL A 282 2.78 4.46 23.06
CA VAL A 282 3.21 5.64 22.28
C VAL A 282 2.50 5.64 20.93
N GLU A 283 2.11 6.83 20.47
CA GLU A 283 1.55 7.04 19.14
C GLU A 283 2.61 6.81 18.06
N LYS A 284 2.25 6.03 17.04
CA LYS A 284 3.11 5.72 15.90
C LYS A 284 2.33 5.83 14.59
N PRO A 285 2.94 6.31 13.50
CA PRO A 285 2.33 6.30 12.17
C PRO A 285 2.41 4.89 11.59
N LEU A 286 1.50 4.00 12.00
CA LEU A 286 1.44 2.62 11.51
C LEU A 286 0.22 2.45 10.61
N SER A 287 0.42 1.92 9.41
CA SER A 287 -0.68 1.55 8.52
C SER A 287 -0.33 0.34 7.68
N GLY A 288 -1.34 -0.46 7.34
CA GLY A 288 -1.20 -1.66 6.53
C GLY A 288 -0.99 -2.93 7.35
N ARG A 289 -0.42 -3.94 6.69
CA ARG A 289 -0.38 -5.31 7.21
C ARG A 289 0.97 -5.65 7.79
N TYR A 290 0.96 -6.20 8.99
CA TYR A 290 2.16 -6.56 9.73
C TYR A 290 2.15 -8.02 10.15
N VAL A 291 3.32 -8.64 10.13
CA VAL A 291 3.61 -9.83 10.93
C VAL A 291 4.12 -9.35 12.29
N TYR A 292 3.63 -9.97 13.36
CA TYR A 292 4.00 -9.61 14.71
C TYR A 292 4.59 -10.79 15.48
N GLN A 293 5.48 -10.46 16.41
CA GLN A 293 5.92 -11.33 17.50
C GLN A 293 5.80 -10.55 18.81
N VAL A 294 4.99 -11.08 19.75
CA VAL A 294 4.83 -10.49 21.09
C VAL A 294 5.39 -11.45 22.12
N LYS A 295 6.29 -10.98 22.98
CA LYS A 295 6.89 -11.76 24.07
C LYS A 295 6.55 -11.13 25.42
N TRP A 296 5.92 -11.89 26.30
CA TRP A 296 5.60 -11.44 27.66
C TRP A 296 6.72 -11.77 28.66
N PRO A 297 6.76 -11.11 29.84
CA PRO A 297 7.80 -11.32 30.85
C PRO A 297 7.94 -12.76 31.35
N ASP A 298 6.87 -13.55 31.26
CA ASP A 298 6.88 -14.96 31.65
C ASP A 298 7.43 -15.90 30.55
N GLY A 299 7.89 -15.34 29.44
CA GLY A 299 8.45 -16.09 28.32
C GLY A 299 7.42 -16.58 27.30
N THR A 300 6.13 -16.32 27.51
CA THR A 300 5.11 -16.64 26.50
C THR A 300 5.36 -15.82 25.24
N VAL A 301 5.38 -16.48 24.08
CA VAL A 301 5.51 -15.82 22.77
C VAL A 301 4.26 -16.07 21.95
N ARG A 302 3.72 -15.02 21.32
CA ARG A 302 2.65 -15.11 20.33
C ARG A 302 3.14 -14.54 19.01
N LYS A 303 2.81 -15.22 17.93
CA LYS A 303 3.14 -14.83 16.56
C LYS A 303 1.86 -14.76 15.72
N GLY A 304 1.87 -13.96 14.66
CA GLY A 304 0.76 -13.94 13.70
C GLY A 304 0.78 -12.73 12.78
N THR A 305 -0.35 -12.47 12.15
CA THR A 305 -0.59 -11.31 11.26
C THR A 305 -1.60 -10.34 11.87
N ARG A 306 -1.43 -9.06 11.59
CA ARG A 306 -2.35 -8.00 12.03
C ARG A 306 -2.49 -6.96 10.92
N ASP A 307 -3.73 -6.65 10.55
CA ASP A 307 -4.05 -5.47 9.77
C ASP A 307 -4.18 -4.28 10.72
N ILE A 308 -3.44 -3.21 10.46
CA ILE A 308 -3.44 -1.97 11.22
C ILE A 308 -3.99 -0.88 10.31
N VAL A 309 -5.21 -0.45 10.61
CA VAL A 309 -5.91 0.59 9.87
C VAL A 309 -5.99 1.83 10.76
N PRO A 310 -5.38 2.96 10.36
CA PRO A 310 -5.58 4.25 11.00
C PRO A 310 -7.06 4.63 11.10
N ASN A 311 -7.38 5.55 11.99
CA ASN A 311 -8.67 6.22 11.94
C ASN A 311 -8.61 7.31 10.86
N TYR A 312 -9.47 7.20 9.85
CA TYR A 312 -9.59 8.19 8.77
C TYR A 312 -10.78 9.13 8.95
N GLU A 313 -11.67 8.88 9.92
CA GLU A 313 -12.83 9.75 10.19
C GLU A 313 -12.49 10.88 11.16
N ASP A 314 -11.53 10.62 12.07
CA ASP A 314 -11.09 11.57 13.08
C ASP A 314 -9.58 11.43 13.30
N GLU A 315 -8.82 12.26 12.58
CA GLU A 315 -7.35 12.32 12.66
C GLU A 315 -6.86 12.61 14.09
N ALA A 316 -7.68 13.24 14.94
CA ALA A 316 -7.32 13.56 16.32
C ALA A 316 -7.44 12.36 17.27
N VAL A 317 -8.06 11.26 16.84
CA VAL A 317 -8.29 10.07 17.68
C VAL A 317 -7.46 8.91 17.17
N ALA A 318 -6.35 8.66 17.86
CA ALA A 318 -5.47 7.53 17.55
C ALA A 318 -6.18 6.17 17.66
N ALA A 319 -6.01 5.32 16.66
CA ALA A 319 -6.54 3.96 16.70
C ALA A 319 -5.76 3.09 17.71
N VAL A 320 -6.43 2.21 18.44
CA VAL A 320 -5.79 1.35 19.47
C VAL A 320 -5.72 -0.10 19.01
N VAL A 321 -4.50 -0.62 18.85
CA VAL A 321 -4.25 -2.04 18.53
C VAL A 321 -3.82 -2.77 19.79
N THR A 322 -4.57 -3.80 20.20
CA THR A 322 -4.28 -4.57 21.43
C THR A 322 -3.88 -6.02 21.12
N PHE A 323 -2.69 -6.42 21.57
CA PHE A 323 -2.23 -7.81 21.55
C PHE A 323 -2.54 -8.49 22.88
N LYS A 324 -3.33 -9.57 22.84
CA LYS A 324 -3.71 -10.33 24.03
C LYS A 324 -2.93 -11.63 24.13
N LYS A 325 -2.52 -12.00 25.34
CA LYS A 325 -1.99 -13.31 25.64
C LYS A 325 -3.10 -14.36 25.52
N VAL A 326 -2.78 -15.57 25.08
CA VAL A 326 -3.76 -16.66 25.02
C VAL A 326 -4.14 -17.05 26.45
N GLY A 327 -5.44 -17.12 26.75
CA GLY A 327 -5.94 -17.49 28.08
C GLY A 327 -6.01 -16.35 29.10
N SER A 328 -5.78 -15.09 28.70
CA SER A 328 -6.01 -13.88 29.51
C SER A 328 -7.31 -13.16 29.17
#